data_AF-A0A1B6CQU0-F1
#
_entry.id   AF-A0A1B6CQU0-F1
#
_cell.length_a   1.000
_cell.length_b   1.000
_cell.length_c   1.000
_cell.angle_alpha   90.00
_cell.angle_beta   90.00
_cell.angle_gamma   90.00
#
_symmetry.space_group_name_H-M   'P 1'
#
loop_
_entity.id
_entity.type
_entity.pdbx_description
1 polymer ?
#
loop_
_entity_poly.entity_id
_entity_poly.type
_entity_poly.pdbx_seq_one_letter_code
_entity_poly.pdbx_strand_id
1 'polypeptide(L)'
;LASLLLLLEDGGDPMYKSKIGETPLHLACSACHADIVRHLITFVKARHGSDIATEYVNAVNEDGASALHYAGRISKDELQDRENQLEDKEVVRLLLDGGADVS
;
A
#
# COMPACT_ATOMS: atom_id res chain seq x y z
N LEU A 1 6.42 -8.96 7.96
CA LEU A 1 6.58 -7.69 8.69
C LEU A 1 8.02 -7.40 9.13
N ALA A 2 8.71 -8.29 9.85
CA ALA A 2 10.07 -8.03 10.38
C ALA A 2 11.08 -7.53 9.34
N SER A 3 11.14 -8.16 8.16
CA SER A 3 12.06 -7.75 7.09
C SER A 3 11.78 -6.36 6.54
N LEU A 4 10.50 -5.95 6.50
CA LEU A 4 10.11 -4.59 6.08
C LEU A 4 10.64 -3.56 7.07
N LEU A 5 10.43 -3.80 8.36
CA LEU A 5 10.87 -2.87 9.41
C LEU A 5 12.38 -2.67 9.37
N LEU A 6 13.15 -3.76 9.25
CA LEU A 6 14.60 -3.69 9.14
C LEU A 6 15.04 -2.85 7.93
N LEU A 7 14.40 -3.04 6.77
CA LEU A 7 14.72 -2.26 5.57
C LEU A 7 14.41 -0.77 5.77
N LEU A 8 13.26 -0.42 6.36
CA LEU A 8 12.89 0.97 6.61
C LEU A 8 13.82 1.63 7.65
N GLU A 9 14.22 0.89 8.68
CA GLU A 9 15.18 1.33 9.70
C GLU A 9 16.58 1.58 9.10
N ASP A 10 17.01 0.75 8.14
CA ASP A 10 18.30 0.88 7.45
C ASP A 10 18.27 1.90 6.29
N GLY A 11 17.21 2.72 6.20
CA GLY A 11 17.10 3.80 5.21
C GLY A 11 16.53 3.38 3.86
N GLY A 12 15.91 2.20 3.77
CA GLY A 12 15.12 1.78 2.62
C GLY A 12 13.98 2.76 2.34
N ASP A 13 13.92 3.24 1.10
CA ASP A 13 12.93 4.23 0.67
C ASP A 13 11.62 3.55 0.24
N PRO A 14 10.51 3.73 1.01
CA PRO A 14 9.22 3.16 0.64
C PRO A 14 8.59 3.81 -0.59
N MET A 15 9.05 5.01 -1.01
CA MET A 15 8.52 5.74 -2.16
C MET A 15 9.21 5.36 -3.48
N TYR A 16 10.26 4.53 -3.42
CA TYR A 16 11.00 4.13 -4.61
C TYR A 16 10.13 3.33 -5.57
N LYS A 17 10.20 3.65 -6.86
CA LYS A 17 9.42 3.00 -7.91
C LYS A 17 10.21 1.89 -8.59
N SER A 18 9.53 0.79 -8.88
CA SER A 18 10.03 -0.30 -9.72
C SER A 18 10.18 0.17 -11.17
N LYS A 19 10.68 -0.72 -12.03
CA LYS A 19 10.84 -0.44 -13.47
C LYS A 19 9.53 -0.13 -14.20
N ILE A 20 8.38 -0.52 -13.65
CA ILE A 20 7.06 -0.25 -14.20
C ILE A 20 6.30 0.80 -13.39
N GLY A 21 7.00 1.56 -12.54
CA GLY A 21 6.42 2.64 -11.76
C GLY A 21 5.72 2.22 -10.47
N GLU A 22 5.72 0.94 -10.11
CA GLU A 22 5.09 0.46 -8.87
C GLU A 22 5.92 0.83 -7.64
N THR A 23 5.26 1.39 -6.64
CA THR A 23 5.83 1.53 -5.29
C THR A 23 5.63 0.26 -4.47
N PRO A 24 6.42 0.05 -3.39
CA PRO A 24 6.15 -0.96 -2.37
C PRO A 24 4.69 -1.04 -1.90
N LEU A 25 3.95 0.09 -1.87
CA LEU A 25 2.53 0.10 -1.52
C LEU A 25 1.65 -0.67 -2.52
N HIS A 26 1.93 -0.56 -3.83
CA HIS A 26 1.18 -1.32 -4.85
C HIS A 26 1.28 -2.82 -4.59
N LEU A 27 2.50 -3.28 -4.33
CA LEU A 27 2.79 -4.69 -4.07
C LEU A 27 2.16 -5.17 -2.76
N ALA A 28 2.20 -4.34 -1.71
CA ALA A 28 1.56 -4.64 -0.43
C ALA A 28 0.04 -4.78 -0.55
N CYS A 29 -0.60 -3.90 -1.34
CA CYS A 29 -2.03 -3.97 -1.62
C CYS A 29 -2.38 -5.20 -2.47
N SER A 30 -1.59 -5.52 -3.50
CA SER A 30 -1.78 -6.73 -4.31
C SER A 30 -1.73 -8.02 -3.49
N ALA A 31 -0.90 -8.04 -2.45
CA ALA A 31 -0.74 -9.18 -1.55
C ALA A 31 -1.78 -9.23 -0.43
N CYS A 32 -2.69 -8.25 -0.35
CA CYS A 32 -3.69 -8.12 0.72
C CYS A 32 -3.10 -8.09 2.14
N HIS A 33 -1.88 -7.55 2.33
CA HIS A 33 -1.23 -7.55 3.64
C HIS A 33 -1.47 -6.23 4.38
N ALA A 34 -2.57 -6.17 5.15
CA ALA A 34 -3.02 -4.94 5.82
C ALA A 34 -1.95 -4.31 6.73
N ASP A 35 -1.18 -5.13 7.44
CA ASP A 35 -0.14 -4.63 8.34
C ASP A 35 1.04 -4.00 7.60
N ILE A 36 1.41 -4.52 6.44
CA ILE A 36 2.47 -3.93 5.61
C ILE A 36 2.01 -2.56 5.07
N VAL A 37 0.77 -2.50 4.57
CA VAL A 37 0.14 -1.26 4.08
C VAL A 37 0.14 -0.20 5.18
N ARG A 38 -0.30 -0.56 6.38
CA ARG A 38 -0.33 0.33 7.55
C ARG A 38 1.05 0.88 7.88
N HIS A 39 2.06 0.02 7.96
CA HIS A 39 3.41 0.43 8.32
C HIS A 39 4.03 1.34 7.26
N LEU A 40 3.86 1.05 5.97
CA LEU A 40 4.35 1.89 4.89
C LEU A 40 3.73 3.30 4.94
N ILE A 41 2.40 3.40 5.04
CA ILE A 41 1.71 4.70 5.08
C ILE A 41 2.13 5.49 6.34
N THR A 42 2.12 4.83 7.50
CA THR A 42 2.47 5.49 8.78
C THR A 42 3.92 5.96 8.78
N PHE A 43 4.84 5.16 8.24
CA PHE A 43 6.25 5.52 8.13
C PHE A 43 6.45 6.74 7.23
N VAL A 44 5.85 6.75 6.03
CA VAL A 44 5.94 7.91 5.12
C VAL A 44 5.34 9.15 5.77
N LYS A 45 4.17 9.03 6.38
CA LYS A 45 3.50 10.13 7.09
C LYS A 45 4.35 10.68 8.23
N ALA A 46 4.97 9.82 9.03
CA ALA A 46 5.81 10.24 10.16
C ALA A 46 7.10 10.94 9.71
N ARG A 47 7.70 10.51 8.59
CA ARG A 47 9.00 11.00 8.12
C ARG A 47 8.91 12.19 7.15
N HIS A 48 7.84 12.25 6.36
CA HIS A 48 7.68 13.22 5.27
C HIS A 48 6.44 14.11 5.41
N GLY A 49 5.54 13.81 6.37
CA GLY A 49 4.31 14.57 6.59
C GLY A 49 3.09 14.00 5.85
N SER A 50 1.91 14.53 6.19
CA SER A 50 0.63 14.04 5.66
C SER A 50 0.49 14.24 4.16
N ASP A 51 0.89 15.41 3.63
CA ASP A 51 0.72 15.74 2.21
C ASP A 51 1.50 14.77 1.31
N ILE A 52 2.76 14.51 1.66
CA ILE A 52 3.60 13.54 0.95
C ILE A 52 3.08 12.11 1.10
N ALA A 53 2.53 11.75 2.26
CA ALA A 53 1.90 10.45 2.44
C ALA A 53 0.67 10.28 1.55
N THR A 54 -0.14 11.32 1.37
CA THR A 54 -1.29 11.30 0.46
C THR A 54 -0.84 11.22 -1.01
N GLU A 55 0.22 11.93 -1.41
CA GLU A 55 0.82 11.77 -2.75
C GLU A 55 1.36 10.34 -2.95
N TYR A 56 1.99 9.75 -1.92
CA TYR A 56 2.48 8.39 -1.97
C TYR A 56 1.37 7.34 -2.12
N VAL A 57 0.27 7.50 -1.37
CA VAL A 57 -0.92 6.65 -1.46
C VAL A 57 -1.55 6.72 -2.86
N ASN A 58 -1.54 7.91 -3.47
CA ASN A 58 -2.08 8.15 -4.81
C ASN A 58 -1.05 7.99 -5.94
N ALA A 59 0.17 7.55 -5.64
CA ALA A 59 1.16 7.32 -6.67
C ALA A 59 0.65 6.28 -7.67
N VAL A 60 0.78 6.59 -8.95
CA VAL A 60 0.44 5.66 -10.04
C VAL A 60 1.69 5.05 -10.67
N ASN A 61 1.52 3.84 -11.16
CA ASN A 61 2.47 3.13 -12.00
C ASN A 61 2.44 3.66 -13.46
N GLU A 62 3.20 3.05 -14.37
CA GLU A 62 3.25 3.46 -15.79
C GLU A 62 1.92 3.28 -16.54
N ASP A 63 1.06 2.35 -16.08
CA ASP A 63 -0.28 2.12 -16.61
C ASP A 63 -1.34 3.05 -16.00
N GLY A 64 -0.96 3.96 -15.10
CA GLY A 64 -1.88 4.84 -14.38
C GLY A 64 -2.61 4.16 -13.22
N ALA A 65 -2.26 2.91 -12.87
CA ALA A 65 -2.87 2.21 -11.74
C ALA A 65 -2.24 2.65 -10.41
N SER A 66 -3.09 2.97 -9.44
CA SER A 66 -2.72 3.30 -8.05
C SER A 66 -2.77 2.08 -7.13
N ALA A 67 -2.29 2.21 -5.89
CA ALA A 67 -2.40 1.14 -4.89
C ALA A 67 -3.87 0.69 -4.65
N LEU A 68 -4.84 1.60 -4.78
CA LEU A 68 -6.26 1.27 -4.67
C LEU A 68 -6.77 0.40 -5.84
N HIS A 69 -6.26 0.61 -7.06
CA HIS A 69 -6.56 -0.26 -8.20
C HIS A 69 -6.09 -1.70 -7.94
N TYR A 70 -4.95 -1.88 -7.27
CA TYR A 70 -4.44 -3.20 -6.91
C TYR A 70 -5.30 -3.85 -5.83
N ALA A 71 -5.73 -3.09 -4.81
CA ALA A 71 -6.66 -3.59 -3.79
C ALA A 71 -8.01 -4.04 -4.38
N GLY A 72 -8.50 -3.34 -5.41
CA GLY A 72 -9.76 -3.68 -6.09
C GLY A 72 -9.72 -4.92 -6.99
N ARG A 73 -8.52 -5.39 -7.37
CA ARG A 73 -8.33 -6.58 -8.21
C ARG A 73 -8.34 -7.89 -7.44
N ILE A 74 -8.26 -7.84 -6.11
CA ILE A 74 -8.26 -9.01 -5.24
C ILE A 74 -9.60 -9.72 -5.40
N SER A 75 -9.59 -10.86 -6.10
CA SER A 75 -10.81 -11.59 -6.40
C SER A 75 -11.24 -12.42 -5.19
N LYS A 76 -12.55 -12.54 -4.94
CA LYS A 76 -13.08 -13.35 -3.82
C LYS A 76 -12.67 -14.83 -3.90
N ASP A 77 -12.29 -15.30 -5.08
CA ASP A 77 -11.79 -16.66 -5.31
C ASP A 77 -10.34 -16.85 -4.82
N GLU A 78 -9.53 -15.79 -4.77
CA GLU A 78 -8.17 -15.82 -4.21
C GLU A 78 -8.16 -15.76 -2.67
N LEU A 79 -9.27 -15.33 -2.06
CA LEU A 79 -9.46 -15.25 -0.61
C LEU A 79 -10.10 -16.55 -0.09
N GLN A 80 -9.33 -17.66 -0.14
CA GLN A 80 -9.81 -18.98 0.29
C GLN A 80 -10.15 -19.05 1.79
N ASP A 81 -9.66 -18.11 2.61
CA ASP A 81 -9.87 -18.06 4.05
C ASP A 81 -10.58 -16.78 4.50
N ARG A 82 -11.51 -16.91 5.46
CA ARG A 82 -12.30 -15.80 6.04
C ARG A 82 -11.44 -14.69 6.65
N GLU A 83 -10.23 -15.02 7.10
CA GLU A 83 -9.28 -14.08 7.68
C GLU A 83 -8.82 -13.04 6.63
N ASN A 84 -8.54 -13.48 5.41
CA ASN A 84 -8.14 -12.60 4.30
C ASN A 84 -9.27 -11.66 3.84
N GLN A 85 -10.55 -12.00 4.07
CA GLN A 85 -11.69 -11.09 3.78
C GLN A 85 -11.78 -9.91 4.76
N LEU A 86 -11.22 -10.03 5.96
CA LEU A 86 -11.12 -8.90 6.89
C LEU A 86 -9.94 -8.01 6.52
N GLU A 87 -8.85 -8.60 6.03
CA GLU A 87 -7.69 -7.87 5.55
C GLU A 87 -8.00 -7.04 4.29
N ASP A 88 -8.85 -7.52 3.36
CA ASP A 88 -9.21 -6.73 2.17
C ASP A 88 -9.82 -5.38 2.56
N LYS A 89 -10.75 -5.41 3.52
CA LYS A 89 -11.48 -4.24 3.97
C LYS A 89 -10.55 -3.30 4.71
N GLU A 90 -9.62 -3.87 5.46
CA GLU A 90 -8.63 -3.12 6.20
C GLU A 90 -7.63 -2.43 5.27
N VAL A 91 -7.17 -3.10 4.20
CA VAL A 91 -6.32 -2.49 3.17
C VAL A 91 -7.04 -1.30 2.53
N VAL A 92 -8.29 -1.49 2.08
CA VAL A 92 -9.07 -0.41 1.48
C VAL A 92 -9.29 0.73 2.48
N ARG A 93 -9.64 0.42 3.74
CA ARG A 93 -9.78 1.43 4.79
C ARG A 93 -8.50 2.23 4.99
N LEU A 94 -7.36 1.57 5.10
CA LEU A 94 -6.06 2.22 5.30
C LEU A 94 -5.68 3.15 4.14
N LEU A 95 -5.98 2.75 2.91
CA LEU A 95 -5.78 3.60 1.73
C LEU A 95 -6.69 4.84 1.79
N LEU A 96 -7.98 4.67 2.07
CA LEU A 96 -8.93 5.78 2.18
C LEU A 96 -8.58 6.75 3.32
N ASP A 97 -8.20 6.23 4.49
CA ASP A 97 -7.73 7.04 5.63
C ASP A 97 -6.41 7.77 5.31
N GLY A 98 -5.62 7.22 4.38
CA GLY A 98 -4.42 7.83 3.80
C GLY A 98 -4.70 8.91 2.75
N GLY A 99 -5.96 9.10 2.36
CA GLY A 99 -6.39 10.05 1.33
C GLY A 99 -6.35 9.49 -0.08
N ALA A 100 -6.55 8.18 -0.26
CA ALA A 100 -6.65 7.57 -1.59
C ALA A 100 -7.81 8.17 -2.39
N ASP A 101 -7.51 8.53 -3.64
CA ASP A 101 -8.48 8.91 -4.64
C ASP A 101 -9.19 7.66 -5.16
N VAL A 102 -10.52 7.77 -5.29
CA VAL A 102 -11.41 6.72 -5.76
C VAL A 102 -11.80 6.88 -7.24
N SER A 103 -11.29 7.94 -7.87
CA SER A 103 -11.53 8.31 -9.28
C SER A 103 -10.90 7.34 -10.28
#